data_AF-A0A674B0E9-F1
#
_entry.id   AF-A0A674B0E9-F1
#
_cell.length_a   1.000
_cell.length_b   1.000
_cell.length_c   1.000
_cell.angle_alpha   90.00
_cell.angle_beta   90.00
_cell.angle_gamma   90.00
#
_symmetry.space_group_name_H-M   'P 1'
#
loop_
_entity.id
_entity.type
_entity.pdbx_description
1 polymer ?
#
loop_
_entity_poly.entity_id
_entity_poly.type
_entity_poly.pdbx_seq_one_letter_code
_entity_poly.pdbx_strand_id
1 'polypeptide(L)'
;SWYFWLLGRLLKLLLLRSCLGQHRGAALRNTEALRNKQCCPVWEGDGSACGALSGRGFCQDVTVSEEPHGPQRCVYCMFVLYCNMTMCVCVCVCVCVCVYLPVQVFCTQPEEYNSRAALCPRTGEGPLLSNPGNHDPNRVRRLPTSADLEFVVRIKTYKIGANDRQANRNSLEGFASPETGMSITGQRTMHNTLHIFMNGTMSSVQRHTPPRSHYPTANALIGHNDGYYMVPFLPLYRNGDYFLGNKVLGYQYSYLLNPGTKFVQEFLTPYLQEAQLILQWILGAGLIGAILAGIVMTTVMTKTHSLRHTHTNTYNKTQTYTIRHTHTHTQ
;
A
#
# COMPACT_ATOMS: atom_id res chain seq x y z
N SER A 1 -36.42 1.33 -12.10
CA SER A 1 -35.21 0.49 -12.22
C SER A 1 -33.94 1.31 -12.50
N TRP A 2 -33.92 2.21 -13.49
CA TRP A 2 -32.75 3.05 -13.81
C TRP A 2 -32.38 4.11 -12.76
N TYR A 3 -33.37 4.67 -12.06
CA TYR A 3 -33.14 5.68 -11.02
C TYR A 3 -32.32 5.16 -9.83
N PHE A 4 -32.51 3.89 -9.41
CA PHE A 4 -31.72 3.28 -8.34
C PHE A 4 -30.26 3.02 -8.76
N TRP A 5 -30.04 2.74 -10.05
CA TRP A 5 -28.70 2.54 -10.62
C TRP A 5 -27.91 3.85 -10.71
N LEU A 6 -28.58 4.94 -11.07
CA LEU A 6 -28.01 6.30 -11.10
C LEU A 6 -27.74 6.87 -9.71
N LEU A 7 -28.68 6.71 -8.77
CA LEU A 7 -28.46 7.10 -7.36
C LEU A 7 -27.33 6.29 -6.73
N GLY A 8 -27.20 5.01 -7.04
CA GLY A 8 -26.10 4.16 -6.58
C GLY A 8 -24.73 4.65 -7.07
N ARG A 9 -24.63 5.12 -8.32
CA ARG A 9 -23.38 5.71 -8.86
C ARG A 9 -23.08 7.08 -8.28
N LEU A 10 -24.09 7.94 -8.10
CA LEU A 10 -23.92 9.26 -7.49
C LEU A 10 -23.52 9.15 -6.02
N LEU A 11 -24.10 8.21 -5.26
CA LEU A 11 -23.73 7.96 -3.88
C LEU A 11 -22.33 7.34 -3.76
N LYS A 12 -21.91 6.51 -4.73
CA LYS A 12 -20.53 5.98 -4.81
C LYS A 12 -19.51 7.06 -5.16
N LEU A 13 -19.90 8.09 -5.93
CA LEU A 13 -19.11 9.29 -6.21
C LEU A 13 -19.06 10.26 -5.02
N LEU A 14 -20.14 10.36 -4.23
CA LEU A 14 -20.17 11.15 -2.99
C LEU A 14 -19.50 10.45 -1.81
N LEU A 15 -19.43 9.10 -1.81
CA LEU A 15 -18.72 8.25 -0.84
C LEU A 15 -17.32 7.85 -1.29
N LEU A 16 -16.85 8.32 -2.45
CA LEU A 16 -15.43 8.44 -2.75
C LEU A 16 -14.87 9.47 -1.78
N ARG A 17 -14.69 9.05 -0.52
CA ARG A 17 -13.64 9.59 0.34
C ARG A 17 -12.41 9.51 -0.52
N SER A 18 -11.95 10.66 -0.99
CA SER A 18 -10.55 10.86 -1.30
C SER A 18 -9.80 10.14 -0.16
N CYS A 19 -9.15 9.02 -0.47
CA CYS A 19 -8.07 8.56 0.37
C CYS A 19 -7.01 9.65 0.24
N LEU A 20 -7.17 10.72 1.01
CA LEU A 20 -6.05 11.45 1.55
C LEU A 20 -5.33 10.39 2.36
N GLY A 21 -4.40 9.68 1.71
CA GLY A 21 -3.40 8.92 2.44
C GLY A 21 -2.85 9.90 3.44
N GLN A 22 -3.15 9.66 4.73
CA GLN A 22 -2.74 10.50 5.84
C GLN A 22 -1.33 11.00 5.55
N HIS A 23 -1.16 12.31 5.45
CA HIS A 23 0.09 12.98 5.12
C HIS A 23 1.15 12.70 6.20
N ARG A 24 1.65 11.46 6.32
CA ARG A 24 2.75 11.09 7.22
C ARG A 24 4.02 11.88 6.88
N GLY A 25 4.17 12.28 5.61
CA GLY A 25 5.28 13.12 5.16
C GLY A 25 5.19 14.60 5.55
N ALA A 26 4.04 15.12 5.99
CA ALA A 26 3.92 16.53 6.41
C ALA A 26 4.39 16.71 7.86
N ALA A 27 4.07 15.77 8.75
CA ALA A 27 4.50 15.79 10.15
C ALA A 27 6.03 15.68 10.32
N LEU A 28 6.74 15.11 9.33
CA LEU A 28 8.18 14.86 9.34
C LEU A 28 9.00 15.95 8.61
N ARG A 29 8.35 16.91 7.94
CA ARG A 29 9.01 17.99 7.18
C ARG A 29 8.65 19.36 7.74
N ASN A 30 8.91 19.58 9.02
CA ASN A 30 8.83 20.90 9.64
C ASN A 30 10.21 21.34 10.15
N THR A 31 10.41 22.65 10.24
CA THR A 31 11.70 23.25 10.62
C THR A 31 12.14 22.85 12.03
N GLU A 32 11.18 22.66 12.94
CA GLU A 32 11.43 22.24 14.31
C GLU A 32 11.99 20.81 14.39
N ALA A 33 11.37 19.86 13.70
CA ALA A 33 11.82 18.47 13.60
C ALA A 33 13.20 18.37 12.95
N LEU A 34 13.48 19.19 11.94
CA LEU A 34 14.80 19.25 11.29
C LEU A 34 15.87 19.86 12.21
N ARG A 35 15.53 20.89 12.99
CA ARG A 35 16.45 21.51 13.98
C ARG A 35 16.73 20.58 15.16
N ASN A 36 15.68 19.97 15.69
CA ASN A 36 15.75 19.08 16.85
C ASN A 36 16.21 17.67 16.48
N LYS A 37 16.38 17.39 15.19
CA LYS A 37 16.74 16.08 14.64
C LYS A 37 15.82 14.97 15.15
N GLN A 38 14.51 15.23 15.21
CA GLN A 38 13.55 14.26 15.76
C GLN A 38 12.37 14.05 14.81
N CYS A 39 12.17 12.80 14.43
CA CYS A 39 11.13 12.33 13.53
C CYS A 39 10.16 11.39 14.28
N CYS A 40 9.51 11.94 15.30
CA CYS A 40 8.55 11.23 16.15
C CYS A 40 7.16 11.87 16.11
N PRO A 41 6.32 11.55 15.11
CA PRO A 41 4.97 12.10 15.05
C PRO A 41 4.13 11.63 16.25
N VAL A 42 3.27 12.53 16.72
CA VAL A 42 2.21 12.21 17.68
C VAL A 42 1.18 11.30 17.00
N TRP A 43 0.82 10.20 17.64
CA TRP A 43 -0.20 9.29 17.15
C TRP A 43 -1.59 9.80 17.57
N GLU A 44 -2.50 9.96 16.61
CA GLU A 44 -3.84 10.53 16.87
C GLU A 44 -4.70 9.69 17.82
N GLY A 45 -4.39 8.40 18.00
CA GLY A 45 -5.20 7.51 18.82
C GLY A 45 -5.03 7.70 20.32
N ASP A 46 -3.83 8.07 20.80
CA ASP A 46 -3.55 8.29 22.23
C ASP A 46 -2.82 9.61 22.53
N GLY A 47 -2.56 10.43 21.52
CA GLY A 47 -1.87 11.71 21.68
C GLY A 47 -0.40 11.60 22.08
N SER A 48 0.18 10.40 22.12
CA SER A 48 1.59 10.18 22.47
C SER A 48 2.47 10.05 21.24
N ALA A 49 3.74 10.45 21.37
CA ALA A 49 4.73 10.23 20.31
C ALA A 49 4.86 8.74 20.00
N CYS A 50 4.77 8.38 18.72
CA CYS A 50 4.85 7.00 18.24
C CYS A 50 3.80 6.02 18.83
N GLY A 51 2.77 6.51 19.52
CA GLY A 51 1.77 5.66 20.19
C GLY A 51 2.34 4.90 21.40
N ALA A 52 3.26 5.51 22.13
CA ALA A 52 3.91 4.96 23.32
C ALA A 52 2.94 4.60 24.43
N LEU A 53 1.91 5.43 24.69
CA LEU A 53 0.92 5.14 25.74
C LEU A 53 0.08 3.90 25.42
N SER A 54 -0.11 3.60 24.14
CA SER A 54 -0.80 2.39 23.66
C SER A 54 0.12 1.22 23.35
N GLY A 55 1.42 1.33 23.66
CA GLY A 55 2.41 0.29 23.39
C GLY A 55 2.64 0.00 21.91
N ARG A 56 2.29 0.92 21.00
CA ARG A 56 2.46 0.76 19.54
C ARG A 56 3.89 1.00 19.07
N GLY A 57 4.65 1.76 19.84
CA GLY A 57 6.02 2.13 19.53
C GLY A 57 6.57 3.19 20.47
N PHE A 58 7.85 3.52 20.31
CA PHE A 58 8.52 4.57 21.08
C PHE A 58 9.57 5.29 20.23
N CYS A 59 9.96 6.48 20.66
CA CYS A 59 11.07 7.22 20.05
C CYS A 59 12.41 6.62 20.46
N GLN A 60 13.26 6.32 19.48
CA GLN A 60 14.61 5.84 19.71
C GLN A 60 15.60 6.50 18.74
N ASP A 61 16.84 6.70 19.21
CA ASP A 61 17.92 7.20 18.38
C ASP A 61 18.31 6.19 17.29
N VAL A 62 18.54 6.71 16.09
CA VAL A 62 18.90 5.89 14.93
C VAL A 62 20.36 5.46 15.04
N THR A 63 20.58 4.15 15.17
CA THR A 63 21.94 3.56 15.13
C THR A 63 22.35 3.24 13.70
N VAL A 64 23.27 4.03 13.15
CA VAL A 64 23.86 3.81 11.82
C VAL A 64 25.03 2.84 11.94
N SER A 65 25.17 1.91 10.99
CA SER A 65 26.31 0.99 10.96
C SER A 65 27.59 1.73 10.52
N GLU A 66 28.68 1.50 11.26
CA GLU A 66 30.00 2.09 11.02
C GLU A 66 30.93 1.19 10.18
N GLU A 67 30.42 0.06 9.69
CA GLU A 67 31.20 -0.90 8.90
C GLU A 67 31.76 -0.25 7.63
N PRO A 68 33.01 -0.56 7.22
CA PRO A 68 33.64 0.08 6.08
C PRO A 68 32.93 -0.23 4.76
N HIS A 69 33.04 0.68 3.80
CA HIS A 69 32.59 0.49 2.42
C HIS A 69 33.74 0.02 1.52
N GLY A 70 33.41 -0.59 0.37
CA GLY A 70 34.38 -0.94 -0.66
C GLY A 70 35.06 0.29 -1.29
N PRO A 71 36.20 0.11 -2.00
CA PRO A 71 37.15 1.16 -2.40
C PRO A 71 36.66 2.11 -3.53
N GLN A 72 35.36 2.25 -3.74
CA GLN A 72 34.81 3.08 -4.82
C GLN A 72 34.94 4.56 -4.49
N ARG A 73 35.34 5.40 -5.47
CA ARG A 73 35.34 6.87 -5.32
C ARG A 73 33.92 7.37 -5.05
N CYS A 74 33.62 7.66 -3.79
CA CYS A 74 32.38 8.31 -3.39
C CYS A 74 32.66 9.80 -3.19
N VAL A 75 31.93 10.66 -3.91
CA VAL A 75 31.99 12.11 -3.69
C VAL A 75 30.88 12.58 -2.76
N TYR A 76 29.71 11.93 -2.68
CA TYR A 76 28.67 12.26 -1.70
C TYR A 76 27.71 11.09 -1.47
N CYS A 77 27.76 10.43 -0.31
CA CYS A 77 26.68 9.53 0.12
C CYS A 77 26.66 9.34 1.65
N MET A 78 26.53 10.43 2.39
CA MET A 78 26.39 10.45 3.85
C MET A 78 24.95 10.78 4.29
N PHE A 79 23.94 10.33 3.53
CA PHE A 79 22.55 10.77 3.74
C PHE A 79 21.99 10.43 5.14
N VAL A 80 22.48 9.37 5.78
CA VAL A 80 22.07 8.96 7.15
C VAL A 80 23.09 9.40 8.22
N LEU A 81 24.30 9.79 7.84
CA LEU A 81 25.36 10.21 8.78
C LEU A 81 25.24 11.68 9.20
N TYR A 82 24.61 12.53 8.40
CA TYR A 82 24.50 13.98 8.72
C TYR A 82 23.33 14.33 9.65
N CYS A 83 22.35 13.44 9.77
CA CYS A 83 21.18 13.66 10.62
C CYS A 83 21.16 12.56 11.68
N ASN A 84 21.83 12.79 12.81
CA ASN A 84 21.69 11.99 14.02
C ASN A 84 20.23 12.14 14.51
N MET A 85 19.31 11.38 13.93
CA MET A 85 17.86 11.54 14.15
C MET A 85 17.31 10.54 15.16
N THR A 86 16.32 10.94 15.95
CA THR A 86 15.46 10.04 16.73
C THR A 86 14.20 9.69 15.91
N MET A 87 13.83 8.41 15.79
CA MET A 87 12.70 7.95 14.99
C MET A 87 11.80 6.97 15.76
N CYS A 88 10.55 6.81 15.30
CA CYS A 88 9.63 5.82 15.87
C CYS A 88 10.03 4.38 15.51
N VAL A 89 10.09 3.51 16.52
CA VAL A 89 10.15 2.06 16.36
C VAL A 89 8.74 1.51 16.56
N CYS A 90 8.16 0.88 15.53
CA CYS A 90 6.79 0.35 15.56
C CYS A 90 6.77 -1.15 15.89
N VAL A 91 5.73 -1.61 16.60
CA VAL A 91 5.55 -3.03 16.98
C VAL A 91 4.83 -3.84 15.88
N CYS A 92 4.23 -3.21 14.86
CA CYS A 92 3.50 -3.90 13.77
C CYS A 92 3.72 -3.26 12.39
N VAL A 93 3.80 -4.08 11.32
CA VAL A 93 3.95 -3.65 9.93
C VAL A 93 2.60 -3.68 9.21
N CYS A 94 2.15 -2.54 8.67
CA CYS A 94 0.98 -2.48 7.78
C CYS A 94 1.38 -1.85 6.44
N VAL A 95 1.16 -2.56 5.34
CA VAL A 95 1.37 -2.06 3.97
C VAL A 95 0.01 -1.72 3.36
N CYS A 96 -0.16 -0.49 2.89
CA CYS A 96 -1.33 -0.06 2.12
C CYS A 96 -0.94 0.12 0.65
N VAL A 97 -1.79 -0.36 -0.27
CA VAL A 97 -1.64 -0.19 -1.72
C VAL A 97 -2.56 0.95 -2.18
N CYS A 98 -2.02 1.89 -2.97
CA CYS A 98 -2.79 3.00 -3.55
C CYS A 98 -3.08 2.75 -5.04
N VAL A 99 -4.27 3.21 -5.49
CA VAL A 99 -4.79 3.09 -6.86
C VAL A 99 -4.31 4.26 -7.74
N TYR A 100 -4.05 3.96 -9.02
CA TYR A 100 -3.40 4.81 -10.02
C TYR A 100 -4.15 6.12 -10.39
N LEU A 101 -3.38 7.21 -10.48
CA LEU A 101 -3.71 8.48 -11.13
C LEU A 101 -3.13 8.51 -12.57
N PRO A 102 -3.52 9.44 -13.47
CA PRO A 102 -2.90 9.57 -14.80
C PRO A 102 -1.37 9.70 -14.69
N VAL A 103 -0.65 8.84 -15.41
CA VAL A 103 0.79 8.61 -15.22
C VAL A 103 1.61 9.68 -15.94
N GLN A 104 2.15 10.62 -15.16
CA GLN A 104 3.27 11.47 -15.59
C GLN A 104 4.58 10.90 -15.05
N VAL A 105 5.66 11.08 -15.81
CA VAL A 105 7.01 10.74 -15.36
C VAL A 105 7.62 11.90 -14.58
N PHE A 106 8.55 11.55 -13.70
CA PHE A 106 9.32 12.47 -12.88
C PHE A 106 10.78 12.04 -12.92
N CYS A 107 11.70 12.97 -12.66
CA CYS A 107 13.11 12.66 -12.45
C CYS A 107 13.84 12.14 -13.71
N THR A 108 13.46 12.62 -14.89
CA THR A 108 14.01 12.22 -16.18
C THR A 108 15.17 13.09 -16.67
N GLN A 109 15.56 14.12 -15.92
CA GLN A 109 16.62 15.08 -16.32
C GLN A 109 17.83 15.06 -15.37
N PRO A 110 18.56 13.92 -15.24
CA PRO A 110 19.64 13.79 -14.27
C PRO A 110 20.81 14.75 -14.52
N GLU A 111 21.11 15.12 -15.77
CA GLU A 111 22.16 16.09 -16.10
C GLU A 111 21.84 17.48 -15.53
N GLU A 112 20.57 17.90 -15.61
CA GLU A 112 20.11 19.16 -15.04
C GLU A 112 20.24 19.15 -13.51
N TYR A 113 19.75 18.10 -12.86
CA TYR A 113 19.82 17.97 -11.40
C TYR A 113 21.26 17.96 -10.89
N ASN A 114 22.14 17.20 -11.58
CA ASN A 114 23.54 17.09 -11.22
C ASN A 114 24.27 18.43 -11.41
N SER A 115 24.03 19.14 -12.53
CA SER A 115 24.66 20.44 -12.77
C SER A 115 24.23 21.52 -11.77
N ARG A 116 22.99 21.44 -11.26
CA ARG A 116 22.44 22.36 -10.26
C ARG A 116 22.66 21.93 -8.81
N ALA A 117 23.26 20.75 -8.59
CA ALA A 117 23.32 20.10 -7.28
C ALA A 117 21.96 20.06 -6.56
N ALA A 118 20.88 19.85 -7.34
CA ALA A 118 19.51 19.84 -6.86
C ALA A 118 18.92 18.43 -6.93
N LEU A 119 17.96 18.11 -6.05
CA LEU A 119 17.19 16.87 -6.15
C LEU A 119 16.00 17.04 -7.10
N CYS A 120 15.53 15.93 -7.67
CA CYS A 120 14.35 15.91 -8.51
C CYS A 120 13.13 16.54 -7.79
N PRO A 121 12.48 17.55 -8.38
CA PRO A 121 11.42 18.33 -7.72
C PRO A 121 10.05 17.62 -7.69
N ARG A 122 9.90 16.47 -8.36
CA ARG A 122 8.61 15.76 -8.57
C ARG A 122 7.57 16.64 -9.28
N THR A 123 8.02 17.50 -10.19
CA THR A 123 7.16 18.17 -11.18
C THR A 123 7.03 17.27 -12.40
N GLY A 124 5.85 17.22 -13.00
CA GLY A 124 5.61 16.38 -14.17
C GLY A 124 6.53 16.74 -15.34
N GLU A 125 7.27 15.76 -15.84
CA GLU A 125 8.29 15.93 -16.89
C GLU A 125 7.89 15.27 -18.22
N GLY A 126 6.65 14.80 -18.31
CA GLY A 126 6.07 14.29 -19.55
C GLY A 126 5.27 13.00 -19.35
N PRO A 127 4.84 12.38 -20.46
CA PRO A 127 4.16 11.09 -20.43
C PRO A 127 5.13 9.92 -20.22
N LEU A 128 4.58 8.78 -19.79
CA LEU A 128 5.32 7.52 -19.79
C LEU A 128 5.64 7.09 -21.22
N LEU A 129 6.93 6.84 -21.50
CA LEU A 129 7.39 6.36 -22.80
C LEU A 129 7.61 4.84 -22.76
N SER A 130 7.19 4.14 -23.81
CA SER A 130 7.36 2.69 -23.94
C SER A 130 7.30 2.31 -25.42
N ASN A 131 8.25 1.50 -25.89
CA ASN A 131 8.26 0.95 -27.25
C ASN A 131 8.76 -0.51 -27.24
N PRO A 132 8.00 -1.44 -26.61
CA PRO A 132 8.48 -2.77 -26.32
C PRO A 132 8.91 -3.52 -27.59
N GLY A 133 10.06 -4.17 -27.53
CA GLY A 133 10.60 -4.92 -28.66
C GLY A 133 11.49 -4.10 -29.61
N ASN A 134 11.43 -2.77 -29.60
CA ASN A 134 12.30 -1.91 -30.42
C ASN A 134 13.61 -1.52 -29.71
N HIS A 135 14.22 -2.45 -29.00
CA HIS A 135 15.45 -2.22 -28.21
C HIS A 135 16.70 -2.50 -29.04
N ASP A 136 17.87 -2.04 -28.57
CA ASP A 136 19.16 -2.36 -29.19
C ASP A 136 19.49 -3.86 -29.01
N PRO A 137 19.51 -4.67 -30.10
CA PRO A 137 19.74 -6.10 -30.03
C PRO A 137 21.17 -6.46 -29.58
N ASN A 138 22.12 -5.53 -29.67
CA ASN A 138 23.48 -5.74 -29.17
C ASN A 138 23.54 -5.75 -27.65
N ARG A 139 22.64 -5.01 -26.99
CA ARG A 139 22.53 -4.93 -25.53
C ARG A 139 21.66 -6.05 -24.98
N VAL A 140 20.61 -6.43 -25.69
CA VAL A 140 19.66 -7.48 -25.31
C VAL A 140 19.32 -8.32 -26.53
N ARG A 141 19.69 -9.60 -26.51
CA ARG A 141 19.50 -10.50 -27.66
C ARG A 141 18.10 -11.12 -27.73
N ARG A 142 17.55 -11.50 -26.58
CA ARG A 142 16.28 -12.21 -26.43
C ARG A 142 15.71 -12.00 -25.03
N LEU A 143 14.40 -12.17 -24.88
CA LEU A 143 13.76 -12.27 -23.57
C LEU A 143 14.23 -13.56 -22.84
N PRO A 144 14.20 -13.56 -21.48
CA PRO A 144 14.56 -14.74 -20.70
C PRO A 144 13.59 -15.90 -20.94
N THR A 145 14.12 -17.11 -20.91
CA THR A 145 13.38 -18.38 -21.04
C THR A 145 13.22 -19.04 -19.68
N SER A 146 12.38 -20.08 -19.60
CA SER A 146 12.30 -20.93 -18.41
C SER A 146 13.63 -21.59 -18.07
N ALA A 147 14.42 -22.00 -19.07
CA ALA A 147 15.74 -22.58 -18.86
C ALA A 147 16.72 -21.60 -18.21
N ASP A 148 16.69 -20.33 -18.61
CA ASP A 148 17.48 -19.26 -17.98
C ASP A 148 17.10 -19.10 -16.50
N LEU A 149 15.79 -19.09 -16.21
CA LEU A 149 15.29 -19.00 -14.83
C LEU A 149 15.71 -20.20 -13.99
N GLU A 150 15.57 -21.42 -14.51
CA GLU A 150 15.98 -22.64 -13.82
C GLU A 150 17.48 -22.65 -13.50
N PHE A 151 18.32 -22.20 -14.42
CA PHE A 151 19.76 -22.08 -14.16
C PHE A 151 20.04 -21.08 -13.03
N VAL A 152 19.45 -19.88 -13.10
CA VAL A 152 19.69 -18.83 -12.09
C VAL A 152 19.20 -19.27 -10.71
N VAL A 153 18.04 -19.91 -10.61
CA VAL A 153 17.48 -20.41 -9.34
C VAL A 153 18.36 -21.53 -8.74
N ARG A 154 19.04 -22.33 -9.57
CA ARG A 154 19.98 -23.36 -9.10
C ARG A 154 21.26 -22.78 -8.47
N ILE A 155 21.59 -21.52 -8.72
CA ILE A 155 22.74 -20.86 -8.09
C ILE A 155 22.42 -20.66 -6.60
N LYS A 156 22.96 -21.54 -5.75
CA LYS A 156 22.79 -21.51 -4.29
C LYS A 156 23.43 -20.27 -3.64
N THR A 157 24.39 -19.68 -4.32
CA THR A 157 25.17 -18.55 -3.84
C THR A 157 24.45 -17.24 -4.12
N TYR A 158 23.89 -16.60 -3.09
CA TYR A 158 23.27 -15.27 -3.25
C TYR A 158 24.28 -14.22 -3.75
N LYS A 159 25.47 -14.19 -3.11
CA LYS A 159 26.69 -13.47 -3.49
C LYS A 159 27.91 -14.18 -2.86
N ILE A 160 29.04 -14.37 -3.56
CA ILE A 160 30.35 -14.77 -3.00
C ILE A 160 31.46 -14.04 -3.76
N GLY A 161 32.49 -13.60 -3.03
CA GLY A 161 33.89 -13.35 -3.44
C GLY A 161 34.17 -12.49 -4.67
N ALA A 162 35.17 -11.60 -4.59
CA ALA A 162 35.57 -10.68 -5.67
C ALA A 162 35.75 -11.33 -7.07
N ASN A 163 35.99 -12.64 -7.13
CA ASN A 163 36.25 -13.36 -8.38
C ASN A 163 35.29 -14.52 -8.69
N ASP A 164 34.23 -14.76 -7.90
CA ASP A 164 33.40 -15.93 -8.18
C ASP A 164 32.33 -15.62 -9.24
N ARG A 165 32.27 -16.51 -10.24
CA ARG A 165 31.59 -16.31 -11.52
C ARG A 165 30.13 -16.78 -11.48
N GLN A 166 29.54 -17.02 -10.31
CA GLN A 166 28.21 -17.62 -10.18
C GLN A 166 27.46 -17.08 -8.96
N ALA A 167 27.08 -15.79 -8.99
CA ALA A 167 26.27 -15.17 -7.94
C ALA A 167 24.83 -14.95 -8.41
N ASN A 168 23.85 -15.50 -7.67
CA ASN A 168 22.43 -15.46 -7.99
C ASN A 168 21.95 -14.03 -8.17
N ARG A 169 22.28 -13.09 -7.26
CA ARG A 169 21.85 -11.69 -7.39
C ARG A 169 22.30 -11.07 -8.71
N ASN A 170 23.55 -11.26 -9.12
CA ASN A 170 24.06 -10.64 -10.34
C ASN A 170 23.49 -11.29 -11.61
N SER A 171 23.27 -12.61 -11.58
CA SER A 171 22.63 -13.35 -12.67
C SER A 171 21.16 -12.94 -12.80
N LEU A 172 20.43 -12.88 -11.69
CA LEU A 172 19.02 -12.47 -11.65
C LEU A 172 18.83 -11.00 -12.04
N GLU A 173 19.67 -10.11 -11.50
CA GLU A 173 19.69 -8.66 -11.82
C GLU A 173 19.99 -8.43 -13.31
N GLY A 174 20.78 -9.31 -13.93
CA GLY A 174 21.01 -9.30 -15.37
C GLY A 174 22.35 -8.72 -15.81
N PHE A 175 23.37 -8.83 -14.95
CA PHE A 175 24.76 -8.48 -15.27
C PHE A 175 25.62 -9.71 -15.60
N ALA A 176 25.07 -10.90 -15.37
CA ALA A 176 25.71 -12.17 -15.63
C ALA A 176 24.88 -13.06 -16.57
N SER A 177 25.56 -13.90 -17.32
CA SER A 177 24.96 -14.92 -18.18
C SER A 177 24.04 -15.84 -17.36
N PRO A 178 22.79 -16.05 -17.79
CA PRO A 178 21.93 -17.07 -17.19
C PRO A 178 22.21 -18.48 -17.72
N GLU A 179 23.27 -18.66 -18.52
CA GLU A 179 23.71 -19.96 -19.03
C GLU A 179 25.01 -20.40 -18.34
N THR A 180 25.87 -19.44 -18.01
CA THR A 180 27.21 -19.72 -17.43
C THR A 180 27.45 -19.09 -16.06
N GLY A 181 26.57 -18.19 -15.61
CA GLY A 181 26.74 -17.38 -14.40
C GLY A 181 27.74 -16.24 -14.53
N MET A 182 28.57 -16.23 -15.58
CA MET A 182 29.69 -15.31 -15.73
C MET A 182 29.23 -13.89 -16.08
N SER A 183 29.90 -12.86 -15.56
CA SER A 183 29.59 -11.46 -15.91
C SER A 183 29.81 -11.20 -17.39
N ILE A 184 28.85 -10.54 -18.05
CA ILE A 184 28.97 -10.17 -19.47
C ILE A 184 29.09 -8.65 -19.58
N THR A 185 30.19 -8.18 -20.19
CA THR A 185 30.36 -6.77 -20.49
C THR A 185 29.56 -6.40 -21.73
N GLY A 186 28.83 -5.29 -21.68
CA GLY A 186 28.07 -4.76 -22.83
C GLY A 186 26.68 -5.35 -23.02
N GLN A 187 26.42 -6.57 -22.53
CA GLN A 187 25.11 -7.21 -22.61
C GLN A 187 24.34 -7.13 -21.29
N ARG A 188 23.03 -7.33 -21.38
CA ARG A 188 22.09 -7.41 -20.26
C ARG A 188 21.18 -8.62 -20.45
N THR A 189 20.92 -9.31 -19.35
CA THR A 189 20.16 -10.56 -19.28
C THR A 189 19.04 -10.42 -18.23
N MET A 190 18.22 -11.46 -18.05
CA MET A 190 17.27 -11.57 -16.92
C MET A 190 16.45 -10.29 -16.63
N HIS A 191 16.52 -9.74 -15.42
CA HIS A 191 15.79 -8.53 -15.04
C HIS A 191 16.13 -7.32 -15.94
N ASN A 192 17.41 -7.04 -16.16
CA ASN A 192 17.84 -5.92 -17.01
C ASN A 192 17.39 -6.06 -18.48
N THR A 193 17.22 -7.30 -18.97
CA THR A 193 16.63 -7.54 -20.29
C THR A 193 15.23 -6.98 -20.38
N LEU A 194 14.38 -7.22 -19.39
CA LEU A 194 13.00 -6.74 -19.40
C LEU A 194 12.96 -5.20 -19.40
N HIS A 195 13.77 -4.56 -18.57
CA HIS A 195 13.89 -3.10 -18.55
C HIS A 195 14.25 -2.53 -19.92
N ILE A 196 15.27 -3.07 -20.57
CA ILE A 196 15.73 -2.58 -21.88
C ILE A 196 14.72 -2.95 -22.98
N PHE A 197 14.11 -4.13 -22.91
CA PHE A 197 13.10 -4.58 -23.87
C PHE A 197 11.94 -3.59 -24.00
N MET A 198 11.51 -2.98 -22.88
CA MET A 198 10.44 -1.98 -22.87
C MET A 198 10.76 -0.71 -23.69
N ASN A 199 12.04 -0.47 -24.01
CA ASN A 199 12.57 0.66 -24.78
C ASN A 199 11.82 1.98 -24.54
N GLY A 200 11.98 2.53 -23.34
CA GLY A 200 11.30 3.75 -22.93
C GLY A 200 11.72 4.18 -21.52
N THR A 201 10.80 4.78 -20.76
CA THR A 201 11.06 5.27 -19.40
C THR A 201 11.58 4.16 -18.47
N MET A 202 11.12 2.92 -18.65
CA MET A 202 11.57 1.76 -17.87
C MET A 202 12.98 1.26 -18.23
N SER A 203 13.59 1.74 -19.32
CA SER A 203 14.87 1.23 -19.84
C SER A 203 16.11 1.89 -19.26
N SER A 204 15.93 2.90 -18.39
CA SER A 204 17.03 3.50 -17.64
C SER A 204 17.51 2.56 -16.55
N VAL A 205 18.46 1.69 -16.90
CA VAL A 205 19.13 0.78 -15.96
C VAL A 205 20.54 1.28 -15.67
N GLN A 206 20.71 1.92 -14.51
CA GLN A 206 22.02 2.39 -14.09
C GLN A 206 22.91 1.21 -13.71
N ARG A 207 24.14 1.20 -14.26
CA ARG A 207 25.13 0.14 -13.99
C ARG A 207 25.66 0.29 -12.57
N HIS A 208 25.30 -0.65 -11.70
CA HIS A 208 25.93 -0.81 -10.38
C HIS A 208 26.86 -2.03 -10.44
N THR A 209 28.16 -1.84 -10.19
CA THR A 209 29.16 -2.93 -10.26
C THR A 209 29.82 -3.15 -8.90
N PRO A 210 29.40 -4.18 -8.12
CA PRO A 210 29.99 -4.48 -6.82
C PRO A 210 31.21 -5.40 -6.80
N PRO A 211 32.20 -5.12 -5.92
CA PRO A 211 33.02 -6.16 -5.30
C PRO A 211 32.15 -6.99 -4.34
N ARG A 212 32.51 -8.26 -4.17
CA ARG A 212 31.57 -9.35 -3.89
C ARG A 212 31.93 -10.13 -2.63
N SER A 213 30.95 -10.33 -1.76
CA SER A 213 30.88 -11.34 -0.69
C SER A 213 29.40 -11.63 -0.35
N HIS A 214 29.12 -12.70 0.43
CA HIS A 214 27.80 -12.98 1.04
C HIS A 214 27.23 -11.72 1.67
N TYR A 215 25.89 -11.49 1.70
CA TYR A 215 25.30 -10.14 1.93
C TYR A 215 26.17 -9.34 2.89
N PRO A 216 26.99 -8.40 2.38
CA PRO A 216 28.24 -8.12 3.09
C PRO A 216 27.91 -7.36 4.36
N THR A 217 28.37 -7.85 5.50
CA THR A 217 28.34 -7.06 6.73
C THR A 217 29.21 -5.80 6.57
N ALA A 218 30.31 -5.93 5.83
CA ALA A 218 31.25 -4.87 5.52
C ALA A 218 31.79 -4.95 4.07
N ASN A 219 32.37 -3.86 3.59
CA ASN A 219 33.08 -3.73 2.32
C ASN A 219 32.21 -3.91 1.05
N ALA A 220 30.88 -3.84 1.16
CA ALA A 220 30.01 -3.70 -0.01
C ALA A 220 30.13 -2.29 -0.62
N LEU A 221 29.43 -2.03 -1.74
CA LEU A 221 29.16 -0.65 -2.12
C LEU A 221 28.52 0.10 -0.95
N ILE A 222 28.73 1.42 -0.94
CA ILE A 222 27.95 2.31 -0.12
C ILE A 222 26.44 2.05 -0.32
N GLY A 223 25.68 2.03 0.78
CA GLY A 223 24.25 1.65 0.78
C GLY A 223 23.96 0.14 0.75
N HIS A 224 24.95 -0.74 0.55
CA HIS A 224 24.73 -2.18 0.31
C HIS A 224 25.30 -3.11 1.39
N ASN A 225 25.84 -2.57 2.50
CA ASN A 225 26.17 -3.39 3.65
C ASN A 225 24.88 -3.87 4.34
N ASP A 226 24.91 -5.04 4.97
CA ASP A 226 23.77 -5.67 5.65
C ASP A 226 23.13 -4.74 6.69
N GLY A 227 23.99 -4.11 7.50
CA GLY A 227 23.58 -3.18 8.54
C GLY A 227 23.14 -1.81 8.04
N TYR A 228 23.17 -1.53 6.74
CA TYR A 228 22.77 -0.23 6.20
C TYR A 228 21.27 -0.11 6.01
N TYR A 229 20.78 1.07 6.31
CA TYR A 229 19.42 1.46 5.99
C TYR A 229 19.26 1.65 4.48
N MET A 230 18.23 1.03 3.92
CA MET A 230 17.84 1.19 2.52
C MET A 230 17.34 2.62 2.30
N VAL A 231 18.08 3.37 1.48
CA VAL A 231 17.74 4.76 1.14
C VAL A 231 16.69 4.77 0.02
N PRO A 232 15.68 5.68 0.05
CA PRO A 232 15.36 6.70 1.05
C PRO A 232 14.11 6.33 1.88
N PHE A 233 13.98 5.09 2.35
CA PHE A 233 12.75 4.66 3.03
C PHE A 233 12.61 5.28 4.43
N LEU A 234 11.37 5.66 4.78
CA LEU A 234 10.95 6.02 6.13
C LEU A 234 9.68 5.23 6.51
N PRO A 235 9.60 4.59 7.71
CA PRO A 235 10.67 4.43 8.70
C PRO A 235 11.91 3.72 8.14
N LEU A 236 13.01 3.77 8.88
CA LEU A 236 14.27 3.20 8.40
C LEU A 236 14.21 1.67 8.43
N TYR A 237 14.66 1.05 7.36
CA TYR A 237 14.70 -0.40 7.17
C TYR A 237 16.09 -0.83 6.77
N ARG A 238 16.68 -1.80 7.46
CA ARG A 238 18.00 -2.31 7.07
C ARG A 238 17.88 -3.28 5.91
N ASN A 239 18.95 -3.42 5.15
CA ASN A 239 19.05 -4.43 4.13
C ASN A 239 18.83 -5.86 4.69
N GLY A 240 19.45 -6.17 5.83
CA GLY A 240 19.32 -7.48 6.49
C GLY A 240 17.89 -7.82 6.93
N ASP A 241 17.09 -6.83 7.33
CA ASP A 241 15.70 -7.03 7.78
C ASP A 241 14.79 -7.57 6.67
N TYR A 242 15.18 -7.39 5.41
CA TYR A 242 14.41 -7.81 4.23
C TYR A 242 14.96 -9.07 3.57
N PHE A 243 16.01 -9.67 4.13
CA PHE A 243 16.51 -10.98 3.70
C PHE A 243 15.73 -12.13 4.38
N LEU A 244 14.40 -12.00 4.37
CA LEU A 244 13.45 -12.93 4.99
C LEU A 244 12.62 -13.66 3.92
N GLY A 245 12.13 -14.85 4.25
CA GLY A 245 11.20 -15.55 3.37
C GLY A 245 9.87 -14.79 3.23
N ASN A 246 9.28 -14.79 2.03
CA ASN A 246 8.05 -14.06 1.70
C ASN A 246 6.92 -14.24 2.75
N LYS A 247 6.77 -15.45 3.29
CA LYS A 247 5.77 -15.77 4.33
C LYS A 247 5.93 -14.91 5.59
N VAL A 248 7.17 -14.61 5.99
CA VAL A 248 7.47 -13.75 7.15
C VAL A 248 7.10 -12.30 6.86
N LEU A 249 7.25 -11.87 5.60
CA LEU A 249 6.85 -10.56 5.12
C LEU A 249 5.34 -10.45 4.86
N GLY A 250 4.56 -11.51 5.14
CA GLY A 250 3.10 -11.51 5.01
C GLY A 250 2.58 -11.67 3.59
N TYR A 251 3.40 -12.08 2.62
CA TYR A 251 2.95 -12.35 1.26
C TYR A 251 3.48 -13.69 0.71
N GLN A 252 2.79 -14.23 -0.30
CA GLN A 252 3.26 -15.41 -1.02
C GLN A 252 2.86 -15.26 -2.49
N TYR A 253 3.74 -15.68 -3.40
CA TYR A 253 3.41 -15.70 -4.83
C TYR A 253 2.40 -16.80 -5.14
N SER A 254 1.40 -16.51 -5.97
CA SER A 254 0.31 -17.45 -6.22
C SER A 254 0.73 -18.72 -6.96
N TYR A 255 1.80 -18.66 -7.76
CA TYR A 255 2.39 -19.85 -8.39
C TYR A 255 3.10 -20.80 -7.40
N LEU A 256 3.37 -20.35 -6.17
CA LEU A 256 3.91 -21.17 -5.08
C LEU A 256 2.82 -21.71 -4.14
N LEU A 257 1.54 -21.38 -4.38
CA LEU A 257 0.43 -21.85 -3.58
C LEU A 257 -0.03 -23.23 -4.07
N ASN A 258 -0.43 -24.07 -3.12
CA ASN A 258 -1.12 -25.32 -3.45
C ASN A 258 -2.46 -25.00 -4.15
N PRO A 259 -2.96 -25.88 -5.04
CA PRO A 259 -4.15 -25.60 -5.86
C PRO A 259 -5.38 -25.16 -5.05
N GLY A 260 -5.64 -25.79 -3.90
CA GLY A 260 -6.75 -25.43 -3.02
C GLY A 260 -6.59 -24.04 -2.40
N THR A 261 -5.39 -23.69 -1.95
CA THR A 261 -5.10 -22.34 -1.39
C THR A 261 -5.18 -21.27 -2.46
N LYS A 262 -4.71 -21.57 -3.68
CA LYS A 262 -4.81 -20.66 -4.83
C LYS A 262 -6.26 -20.34 -5.18
N PHE A 263 -7.14 -21.35 -5.21
CA PHE A 263 -8.57 -21.14 -5.46
C PHE A 263 -9.21 -20.23 -4.39
N VAL A 264 -8.92 -20.46 -3.11
CA VAL A 264 -9.46 -19.62 -2.04
C VAL A 264 -8.95 -18.17 -2.17
N GLN A 265 -7.66 -17.98 -2.45
CA GLN A 265 -7.00 -16.67 -2.41
C GLN A 265 -7.19 -15.83 -3.69
N GLU A 266 -7.34 -16.44 -4.86
CA GLU A 266 -7.57 -15.72 -6.13
C GLU A 266 -9.06 -15.61 -6.45
N PHE A 267 -9.87 -16.62 -6.11
CA PHE A 267 -11.28 -16.66 -6.50
C PHE A 267 -12.22 -16.26 -5.36
N LEU A 268 -12.15 -16.89 -4.18
CA LEU A 268 -13.16 -16.66 -3.12
C LEU A 268 -12.94 -15.38 -2.32
N THR A 269 -11.72 -15.08 -1.89
CA THR A 269 -11.38 -13.92 -1.06
C THR A 269 -11.89 -12.57 -1.60
N PRO A 270 -11.75 -12.22 -2.90
CA PRO A 270 -12.31 -10.95 -3.38
C PRO A 270 -13.84 -10.90 -3.23
N TYR A 271 -14.55 -11.98 -3.53
CA TYR A 271 -16.01 -12.03 -3.36
C TYR A 271 -16.44 -11.99 -1.89
N LEU A 272 -15.71 -12.68 -1.00
CA LEU A 272 -16.00 -12.66 0.44
C LEU A 272 -15.79 -11.27 1.03
N GLN A 273 -14.76 -10.54 0.60
CA GLN A 273 -14.48 -9.18 1.05
C GLN A 273 -15.54 -8.19 0.54
N GLU A 274 -16.00 -8.34 -0.70
CA GLU A 274 -17.17 -7.60 -1.20
C GLU A 274 -18.45 -7.94 -0.43
N ALA A 275 -18.68 -9.22 -0.13
CA ALA A 275 -19.86 -9.66 0.62
C ALA A 275 -19.90 -9.11 2.05
N GLN A 276 -18.76 -9.02 2.74
CA GLN A 276 -18.68 -8.41 4.08
C GLN A 276 -19.06 -6.93 4.08
N LEU A 277 -18.61 -6.18 3.07
CA LEU A 277 -19.00 -4.78 2.89
C LEU A 277 -20.51 -4.65 2.63
N ILE A 278 -21.08 -5.52 1.80
CA ILE A 278 -22.51 -5.53 1.48
C ILE A 278 -23.36 -5.92 2.69
N LEU A 279 -22.91 -6.86 3.51
CA LEU A 279 -23.66 -7.34 4.68
C LEU A 279 -23.94 -6.23 5.69
N GLN A 280 -22.99 -5.32 5.90
CA GLN A 280 -23.19 -4.16 6.79
C GLN A 280 -24.35 -3.27 6.30
N TRP A 281 -24.47 -3.08 4.99
CA TRP A 281 -25.57 -2.31 4.40
C TRP A 281 -26.91 -3.04 4.48
N ILE A 282 -26.91 -4.36 4.27
CA ILE A 282 -28.13 -5.18 4.39
C ILE A 282 -28.66 -5.15 5.82
N LEU A 283 -27.78 -5.32 6.82
CA LEU A 283 -28.14 -5.24 8.23
C LEU A 283 -28.66 -3.84 8.60
N GLY A 284 -28.00 -2.78 8.11
CA GLY A 284 -28.45 -1.40 8.31
C GLY A 284 -29.82 -1.14 7.70
N ALA A 285 -30.07 -1.60 6.48
CA ALA A 285 -31.37 -1.47 5.81
C ALA A 285 -32.47 -2.24 6.54
N GLY A 286 -32.18 -3.44 7.04
CA GLY A 286 -33.12 -4.25 7.83
C GLY A 286 -33.54 -3.56 9.13
N LEU A 287 -32.58 -3.00 9.86
CA LEU A 287 -32.84 -2.22 11.09
C LEU A 287 -33.71 -1.00 10.82
N ILE A 288 -33.39 -0.22 9.79
CA ILE A 288 -34.18 0.96 9.42
C ILE A 288 -35.60 0.55 9.02
N GLY A 289 -35.74 -0.53 8.24
CA GLY A 289 -37.05 -1.08 7.86
C GLY A 289 -37.89 -1.49 9.06
N ALA A 290 -37.30 -2.17 10.04
CA ALA A 290 -37.99 -2.58 11.27
C ALA A 290 -38.46 -1.38 12.11
N ILE A 291 -37.63 -0.34 12.23
CA ILE A 291 -37.98 0.90 12.94
C ILE A 291 -39.16 1.60 12.25
N LEU A 292 -39.10 1.76 10.93
CA LEU A 292 -40.17 2.41 10.15
C LEU A 292 -41.49 1.62 10.25
N ALA A 293 -41.43 0.29 10.15
CA ALA A 293 -42.60 -0.56 10.33
C ALA A 293 -43.21 -0.43 11.74
N GLY A 294 -42.37 -0.35 12.78
CA GLY A 294 -42.80 -0.10 14.15
C GLY A 294 -43.51 1.24 14.34
N ILE A 295 -42.98 2.32 13.73
CA ILE A 295 -43.60 3.66 13.76
C ILE A 295 -44.95 3.65 13.03
N VAL A 296 -45.04 3.02 11.86
CA VAL A 296 -46.30 2.89 11.12
C VAL A 296 -47.32 2.09 11.94
N MET A 297 -46.91 0.98 12.54
CA MET A 297 -47.81 0.16 13.34
C MET A 297 -48.33 0.89 14.58
N THR A 298 -47.48 1.63 15.29
CA THR A 298 -47.88 2.44 16.45
C THR A 298 -48.78 3.62 16.06
N THR A 299 -48.53 4.30 14.94
CA THR A 299 -49.41 5.37 14.45
C THR A 299 -50.78 4.85 14.00
N VAL A 300 -50.84 3.68 13.35
CA VAL A 300 -52.11 3.02 13.01
C VAL A 300 -52.85 2.58 14.28
N MET A 301 -52.17 1.97 15.25
CA MET A 301 -52.75 1.53 16.53
C MET A 301 -53.30 2.71 17.34
N THR A 302 -52.57 3.82 17.46
CA THR A 302 -53.04 5.02 18.17
C THR A 302 -54.22 5.68 17.47
N LYS A 303 -54.20 5.76 16.13
CA LYS A 303 -55.31 6.33 15.35
C LYS A 303 -56.56 5.45 15.40
N THR A 304 -56.42 4.13 15.27
CA THR A 304 -57.55 3.19 15.41
C THR A 304 -58.12 3.18 16.82
N HIS A 305 -57.28 3.24 17.85
CA HIS A 305 -57.74 3.38 19.24
C HIS A 305 -58.52 4.69 19.45
N SER A 306 -58.00 5.82 18.96
CA SER A 306 -58.66 7.13 19.03
C SER A 306 -60.02 7.15 18.29
N LEU A 307 -60.07 6.55 17.09
CA LEU A 307 -61.32 6.40 16.31
C LEU A 307 -62.34 5.51 17.03
N ARG A 308 -61.89 4.42 17.66
CA ARG A 308 -62.76 3.53 18.44
C ARG A 308 -63.34 4.25 19.64
N HIS A 309 -62.53 5.06 20.34
CA HIS A 309 -62.95 5.85 21.49
C HIS A 309 -63.95 6.96 21.14
N THR A 310 -63.77 7.61 19.99
CA THR A 310 -64.71 8.63 19.47
C THR A 310 -66.03 7.99 19.01
N HIS A 311 -66.00 6.79 18.41
CA HIS A 311 -67.21 6.08 18.02
C HIS A 311 -68.03 5.60 19.24
N THR A 312 -67.39 5.08 20.29
CA THR A 312 -68.06 4.70 21.54
C THR A 312 -68.66 5.91 22.28
N ASN A 313 -67.96 7.05 22.31
CA ASN A 313 -68.49 8.27 22.92
C ASN A 313 -69.69 8.83 22.15
N THR A 314 -69.66 8.79 20.81
CA THR A 314 -70.78 9.23 19.98
C THR A 314 -71.98 8.31 20.16
N TYR A 315 -71.79 6.99 20.17
CA TYR A 315 -72.85 6.00 20.40
C TYR A 315 -73.52 6.19 21.78
N ASN A 316 -72.74 6.31 22.85
CA ASN A 316 -73.26 6.52 24.21
C ASN A 316 -74.02 7.85 24.32
N LYS A 317 -73.54 8.91 23.67
CA LYS A 317 -74.20 10.22 23.65
C LYS A 317 -75.56 10.13 22.96
N THR A 318 -75.64 9.52 21.77
CA THR A 318 -76.90 9.35 21.04
C THR A 318 -77.93 8.54 21.84
N GLN A 319 -77.50 7.45 22.48
CA GLN A 319 -78.37 6.61 23.32
C GLN A 319 -78.92 7.38 24.54
N THR A 320 -78.11 8.26 25.14
CA THR A 320 -78.53 9.12 26.26
C THR A 320 -79.58 10.16 25.82
N TYR A 321 -79.46 10.71 24.60
CA TYR A 321 -80.46 11.61 24.02
C TYR A 321 -81.78 10.88 23.69
N THR A 322 -81.73 9.66 23.17
CA THR A 322 -82.94 8.88 22.83
C THR A 322 -83.72 8.47 24.09
N ILE A 323 -83.04 8.07 25.17
CA ILE A 323 -83.66 7.72 26.46
C ILE A 323 -84.28 8.96 27.12
N ARG A 324 -83.63 10.13 27.02
CA ARG A 324 -84.15 11.38 27.59
C ARG A 324 -85.39 11.89 26.84
N HIS A 325 -85.48 11.71 25.53
CA HIS A 325 -86.64 12.11 24.72
C HIS A 325 -87.84 11.16 24.84
N THR A 326 -87.64 9.87 25.14
CA THR A 326 -88.75 8.92 25.37
C THR A 326 -89.45 9.14 26.71
N HIS A 327 -88.72 9.63 27.72
CA HIS A 327 -89.31 10.02 29.01
C HIS A 327 -90.11 11.34 28.97
N THR A 328 -89.89 12.21 28.00
CA THR A 328 -90.64 13.48 27.87
C THR A 328 -91.98 13.36 27.13
N HIS A 329 -92.31 12.18 26.59
CA HIS A 329 -93.55 11.96 25.83
C HIS A 329 -94.56 11.04 26.54
N THR A 330 -94.31 10.66 27.80
CA THR A 330 -95.14 9.75 28.60
C THR A 330 -95.63 10.35 29.93
N GLN A 331 -95.81 11.68 29.99
CA GLN A 331 -96.55 12.34 31.07
C GLN A 331 -97.75 13.11 30.53
#